data_AF-A0A820KZS0-F1
#
_entry.id   AF-A0A820KZS0-F1
#
_cell.length_a   1.000
_cell.length_b   1.000
_cell.length_c   1.000
_cell.angle_alpha   90.00
_cell.angle_beta   90.00
_cell.angle_gamma   90.00
#
_symmetry.space_group_name_H-M   'P 1'
#
loop_
_entity.id
_entity.type
_entity.pdbx_description
1 polymer ?
#
loop_
_entity_poly.entity_id
_entity_poly.type
_entity_poly.pdbx_seq_one_letter_code
_entity_poly.pdbx_strand_id
1 'polypeptide(L)'
;MPLLPLDIAVEQLISLLPKIKNYAKSAIELCANPPADGLTKDMSGAIRLYSMEEHLQDEPLYAILNRILRTEDRQQLKPWLFYIKLLHTALSHLPSIYQVAYRGIKLDLSDQYRTQETVKWLSFSSCTTTIDVLQSEQFYGTRGPQTIFAIDCHSGKNIRNHSLFPSEEEILLLPGTEFKITGLLKLADNVHMIQLKEIELSHPSSPFLPAPDLTEPISNDNKQPVNNPSPSNSSFNIEINSPQLSTSRLSLESSLAIHNEIFEQSIGDIRIEDNGCVVSHGTSMNGGEVRGKNQYTSGKHRLKFKIEKYSTWIFIGIISKTTSMKENSYKSLSSYGWVSQDHYYAGVWAKKGNDIFSTYNNRENDIIELLIDVTTQTLHYTNERMNQPQKMKMDINKCPLPWQILINLSGYNDRIRLLSYTNLS
;
A
#
# COMPACT_ATOMS: atom_id res chain seq x y z
N MET A 1 -2.69 -31.45 -14.57
CA MET A 1 -2.64 -30.09 -15.17
C MET A 1 -1.22 -29.85 -15.68
N PRO A 2 -0.99 -29.38 -16.93
CA PRO A 2 0.36 -29.05 -17.43
C PRO A 2 0.93 -27.79 -16.75
N LEU A 3 2.25 -27.59 -16.79
CA LEU A 3 2.86 -26.32 -16.38
C LEU A 3 2.84 -25.39 -17.59
N LEU A 4 2.35 -24.17 -17.43
CA LEU A 4 2.18 -23.22 -18.53
C LEU A 4 3.12 -22.01 -18.34
N PRO A 5 3.57 -21.38 -19.43
CA PRO A 5 4.22 -20.06 -19.39
C PRO A 5 3.34 -19.03 -18.68
N LEU A 6 3.96 -18.00 -18.09
CA LEU A 6 3.25 -17.07 -17.21
C LEU A 6 2.16 -16.27 -17.95
N ASP A 7 2.41 -15.87 -19.20
CA ASP A 7 1.46 -15.13 -20.03
C ASP A 7 0.18 -15.94 -20.32
N ILE A 8 0.30 -17.27 -20.46
CA ILE A 8 -0.81 -18.21 -20.62
C ILE A 8 -1.45 -18.53 -19.26
N ALA A 9 -0.65 -18.72 -18.21
CA ALA A 9 -1.13 -19.08 -16.88
C ALA A 9 -2.08 -18.05 -16.27
N VAL A 10 -2.00 -16.79 -16.69
CA VAL A 10 -2.88 -15.69 -16.25
C VAL A 10 -4.07 -15.42 -17.17
N GLU A 11 -4.26 -16.18 -18.26
CA GLU A 11 -5.33 -15.88 -19.24
C GLU A 11 -6.73 -15.92 -18.66
N GLN A 12 -7.01 -16.90 -17.81
CA GLN A 12 -8.32 -17.02 -17.16
C GLN A 12 -8.55 -15.90 -16.14
N LEU A 13 -7.50 -15.19 -15.73
CA LEU A 13 -7.61 -14.05 -14.83
C LEU A 13 -7.97 -12.76 -15.58
N ILE A 14 -7.90 -12.69 -16.91
CA ILE A 14 -8.14 -11.43 -17.66
C ILE A 14 -9.54 -10.87 -17.40
N SER A 15 -10.56 -11.73 -17.34
CA SER A 15 -11.94 -11.29 -17.05
C SER A 15 -12.08 -10.69 -15.65
N LEU A 16 -11.27 -11.18 -14.69
CA LEU A 16 -11.23 -10.71 -13.32
C LEU A 16 -10.26 -9.55 -13.12
N LEU A 17 -9.19 -9.48 -13.90
CA LEU A 17 -8.02 -8.61 -13.72
C LEU A 17 -7.56 -8.15 -15.11
N PRO A 18 -8.22 -7.15 -15.73
CA PRO A 18 -8.01 -6.81 -17.14
C PRO A 18 -6.57 -6.46 -17.54
N LYS A 19 -5.77 -5.97 -16.58
CA LYS A 19 -4.37 -5.58 -16.80
C LYS A 19 -3.36 -6.71 -16.53
N ILE A 20 -3.78 -7.90 -16.11
CA ILE A 20 -2.89 -8.95 -15.60
C ILE A 20 -1.81 -9.37 -16.60
N LYS A 21 -2.12 -9.43 -17.89
CA LYS A 21 -1.12 -9.75 -18.93
C LYS A 21 0.01 -8.73 -19.03
N ASN A 22 -0.29 -7.45 -18.82
CA ASN A 22 0.74 -6.40 -18.84
C ASN A 22 1.67 -6.55 -17.64
N TYR A 23 1.14 -6.81 -16.46
CA TYR A 23 1.96 -7.02 -15.25
C TYR A 23 2.75 -8.33 -15.30
N ALA A 24 2.16 -9.41 -15.83
CA ALA A 24 2.89 -10.66 -16.09
C ALA A 24 4.09 -10.43 -17.02
N LYS A 25 3.90 -9.65 -18.10
CA LYS A 25 4.99 -9.28 -19.00
C LYS A 25 6.06 -8.46 -18.27
N SER A 26 5.68 -7.42 -17.54
CA SER A 26 6.62 -6.61 -16.74
C SER A 26 7.39 -7.46 -15.73
N ALA A 27 6.73 -8.41 -15.06
CA ALA A 27 7.37 -9.30 -14.10
C ALA A 27 8.44 -10.18 -14.77
N ILE A 28 8.21 -10.66 -15.99
CA ILE A 28 9.22 -11.41 -16.76
C ILE A 28 10.38 -10.50 -17.19
N GLU A 29 10.09 -9.30 -17.69
CA GLU A 29 11.10 -8.36 -18.18
C GLU A 29 12.05 -7.89 -17.07
N LEU A 30 11.56 -7.79 -15.83
CA LEU A 30 12.33 -7.44 -14.65
C LEU A 30 13.14 -8.60 -14.06
N CYS A 31 12.99 -9.83 -14.56
CA CYS A 31 13.77 -10.96 -14.08
C CYS A 31 15.22 -10.88 -14.56
N ALA A 32 16.15 -11.33 -13.72
CA ALA A 32 17.54 -11.57 -14.10
C ALA A 32 17.63 -12.57 -15.28
N ASN A 33 18.73 -12.50 -16.03
CA ASN A 33 18.97 -13.38 -17.17
C ASN A 33 20.39 -14.00 -17.10
N PRO A 34 20.52 -15.29 -16.75
CA PRO A 34 19.46 -16.21 -16.31
C PRO A 34 18.93 -15.85 -14.90
N PRO A 35 17.69 -16.28 -14.54
CA PRO A 35 17.21 -16.17 -13.16
C PRO A 35 18.07 -17.02 -12.20
N ALA A 36 18.07 -16.64 -10.92
CA ALA A 36 18.70 -17.41 -9.86
C ALA A 36 17.98 -18.74 -9.59
N ASP A 37 18.56 -19.57 -8.72
CA ASP A 37 17.93 -20.74 -8.11
C ASP A 37 17.40 -21.80 -9.11
N GLY A 38 17.98 -21.81 -10.32
CA GLY A 38 17.60 -22.73 -11.39
C GLY A 38 16.21 -22.49 -11.98
N LEU A 39 15.59 -21.34 -11.69
CA LEU A 39 14.24 -21.02 -12.18
C LEU A 39 14.25 -20.61 -13.65
N THR A 40 13.18 -20.95 -14.36
CA THR A 40 12.87 -20.33 -15.65
C THR A 40 12.41 -18.88 -15.45
N LYS A 41 12.42 -18.08 -16.54
CA LYS A 41 11.88 -16.72 -16.48
C LYS A 41 10.40 -16.68 -16.10
N ASP A 42 9.60 -17.66 -16.56
CA ASP A 42 8.20 -17.77 -16.17
C ASP A 42 8.02 -18.07 -14.68
N MET A 43 8.84 -18.96 -14.12
CA MET A 43 8.82 -19.28 -12.69
C MET A 43 9.24 -18.09 -11.83
N SER A 44 10.37 -17.46 -12.16
CA SER A 44 10.84 -16.25 -11.47
C SER A 44 9.84 -15.10 -11.63
N GLY A 45 9.25 -14.95 -12.83
CA GLY A 45 8.23 -13.95 -13.12
C GLY A 45 6.96 -14.17 -12.32
N ALA A 46 6.55 -15.42 -12.07
CA ALA A 46 5.39 -15.72 -11.23
C ALA A 46 5.62 -15.30 -9.77
N ILE A 47 6.80 -15.55 -9.21
CA ILE A 47 7.16 -15.10 -7.86
C ILE A 47 7.20 -13.56 -7.82
N ARG A 48 7.82 -12.92 -8.82
CA ARG A 48 7.88 -11.46 -8.90
C ARG A 48 6.48 -10.85 -8.97
N LEU A 49 5.62 -11.39 -9.83
CA LEU A 49 4.23 -10.94 -9.99
C LEU A 49 3.41 -11.11 -8.71
N TYR A 50 3.70 -12.13 -7.90
CA TYR A 50 3.11 -12.26 -6.57
C TYR A 50 3.57 -11.14 -5.63
N SER A 51 4.87 -10.81 -5.61
CA SER A 51 5.44 -9.75 -4.75
C SER A 51 5.18 -8.31 -5.24
N MET A 52 4.56 -8.14 -6.40
CA MET A 52 4.25 -6.83 -6.97
C MET A 52 3.19 -6.10 -6.13
N GLU A 53 3.47 -4.84 -5.79
CA GLU A 53 2.52 -3.97 -5.09
C GLU A 53 1.58 -3.25 -6.06
N GLU A 54 1.78 -3.38 -7.36
CA GLU A 54 0.96 -2.74 -8.38
C GLU A 54 -0.49 -3.25 -8.38
N HIS A 55 -1.43 -2.31 -8.41
CA HIS A 55 -2.86 -2.63 -8.33
C HIS A 55 -3.41 -3.08 -9.67
N LEU A 56 -4.11 -4.21 -9.64
CA LEU A 56 -4.86 -4.74 -10.77
C LEU A 56 -6.30 -4.24 -10.77
N GLN A 57 -6.89 -4.08 -9.58
CA GLN A 57 -8.24 -3.58 -9.31
C GLN A 57 -8.31 -3.00 -7.89
N ASP A 58 -7.61 -1.90 -7.65
CA ASP A 58 -7.49 -1.28 -6.31
C ASP A 58 -6.91 -2.21 -5.22
N GLU A 59 -6.42 -3.38 -5.60
CA GLU A 59 -5.74 -4.35 -4.74
C GLU A 59 -4.58 -4.98 -5.54
N PRO A 60 -3.43 -5.27 -4.90
CA PRO A 60 -2.34 -6.02 -5.51
C PRO A 60 -2.72 -7.50 -5.70
N LEU A 61 -2.06 -8.19 -6.64
CA LEU A 61 -2.41 -9.58 -6.99
C LEU A 61 -2.42 -10.52 -5.79
N TYR A 62 -1.40 -10.44 -4.92
CA TYR A 62 -1.29 -11.31 -3.74
C TYR A 62 -2.47 -11.13 -2.78
N ALA A 63 -3.01 -9.91 -2.64
CA ALA A 63 -4.12 -9.63 -1.74
C ALA A 63 -5.40 -10.31 -2.24
N ILE A 64 -5.66 -10.20 -3.55
CA ILE A 64 -6.80 -10.83 -4.21
C ILE A 64 -6.69 -12.36 -4.11
N LEU A 65 -5.53 -12.92 -4.48
CA LEU A 65 -5.29 -14.36 -4.41
C LEU A 65 -5.44 -14.89 -2.97
N ASN A 66 -4.80 -14.24 -2.00
CA ASN A 66 -4.85 -14.68 -0.61
C ASN A 66 -6.27 -14.56 -0.03
N ARG A 67 -7.07 -13.58 -0.45
CA ARG A 67 -8.49 -13.49 -0.07
C ARG A 67 -9.27 -14.68 -0.62
N ILE A 68 -9.10 -15.01 -1.91
CA ILE A 68 -9.78 -16.14 -2.55
C ILE A 68 -9.35 -17.48 -1.92
N LEU A 69 -8.08 -17.64 -1.56
CA LEU A 69 -7.60 -18.84 -0.87
C LEU A 69 -8.24 -19.05 0.51
N ARG A 70 -8.70 -17.98 1.17
CA ARG A 70 -9.38 -18.05 2.47
C ARG A 70 -10.89 -18.31 2.35
N THR A 71 -11.50 -18.10 1.18
CA THR A 71 -12.94 -18.34 1.03
C THR A 71 -13.22 -19.83 1.07
N GLU A 72 -14.44 -20.23 1.45
CA GLU A 72 -14.88 -21.63 1.35
C GLU A 72 -15.28 -22.00 -0.08
N ASP A 73 -15.67 -21.01 -0.88
CA ASP A 73 -16.11 -21.19 -2.26
C ASP A 73 -14.93 -21.48 -3.20
N ARG A 74 -14.65 -22.78 -3.37
CA ARG A 74 -13.61 -23.30 -4.26
C ARG A 74 -13.84 -22.97 -5.75
N GLN A 75 -15.04 -22.55 -6.17
CA GLN A 75 -15.28 -22.17 -7.57
C GLN A 75 -14.46 -20.92 -7.95
N GLN A 76 -14.26 -20.01 -6.99
CA GLN A 76 -13.48 -18.79 -7.20
C GLN A 76 -11.99 -19.06 -7.47
N LEU A 77 -11.47 -20.24 -7.08
CA LEU A 77 -10.09 -20.65 -7.37
C LEU A 77 -9.90 -21.15 -8.81
N LYS A 78 -10.97 -21.54 -9.52
CA LYS A 78 -10.85 -22.14 -10.87
C LYS A 78 -10.04 -21.27 -11.84
N PRO A 79 -10.28 -19.95 -11.96
CA PRO A 79 -9.49 -19.09 -12.84
C PRO A 79 -8.01 -18.97 -12.43
N TRP A 80 -7.68 -19.26 -11.18
CA TRP A 80 -6.35 -19.09 -10.60
C TRP A 80 -5.49 -20.35 -10.68
N LEU A 81 -6.06 -21.51 -11.01
CA LEU A 81 -5.37 -22.80 -10.88
C LEU A 81 -4.04 -22.84 -11.65
N PHE A 82 -4.00 -22.30 -12.87
CA PHE A 82 -2.77 -22.29 -13.67
C PHE A 82 -1.70 -21.37 -13.09
N TYR A 83 -2.07 -20.17 -12.65
CA TYR A 83 -1.17 -19.24 -11.98
C TYR A 83 -0.66 -19.81 -10.64
N ILE A 84 -1.55 -20.31 -9.79
CA ILE A 84 -1.19 -20.95 -8.51
C ILE A 84 -0.26 -22.13 -8.75
N LYS A 85 -0.53 -22.94 -9.78
CA LYS A 85 0.33 -24.07 -10.13
C LYS A 85 1.73 -23.60 -10.53
N LEU A 86 1.84 -22.58 -11.36
CA LEU A 86 3.13 -22.02 -11.78
C LEU A 86 3.90 -21.46 -10.57
N LEU A 87 3.24 -20.64 -9.75
CA LEU A 87 3.82 -20.06 -8.54
C LEU A 87 4.28 -21.15 -7.55
N HIS A 88 3.44 -22.13 -7.25
CA HIS A 88 3.79 -23.24 -6.37
C HIS A 88 4.96 -24.06 -6.92
N THR A 89 4.97 -24.31 -8.24
CA THR A 89 6.09 -25.03 -8.88
C THR A 89 7.38 -24.24 -8.79
N ALA A 90 7.34 -22.91 -8.98
CA ALA A 90 8.51 -22.05 -8.80
C ALA A 90 9.03 -22.13 -7.35
N LEU A 91 8.15 -22.00 -6.36
CA LEU A 91 8.50 -22.05 -4.94
C LEU A 91 9.02 -23.43 -4.51
N SER A 92 8.59 -24.53 -5.13
CA SER A 92 9.09 -25.87 -4.81
C SER A 92 10.52 -26.13 -5.28
N HIS A 93 11.04 -25.34 -6.22
CA HIS A 93 12.44 -25.40 -6.64
C HIS A 93 13.37 -24.67 -5.67
N LEU A 94 12.83 -23.74 -4.86
CA LEU A 94 13.61 -23.02 -3.86
C LEU A 94 13.88 -23.91 -2.63
N PRO A 95 15.08 -23.83 -2.04
CA PRO A 95 15.38 -24.55 -0.81
C PRO A 95 14.44 -24.10 0.31
N SER A 96 14.02 -25.06 1.15
CA SER A 96 13.30 -24.72 2.38
C SER A 96 14.27 -24.19 3.43
N ILE A 97 13.84 -23.17 4.17
CA ILE A 97 14.58 -22.64 5.30
C ILE A 97 14.02 -23.18 6.62
N TYR A 98 14.91 -23.36 7.58
CA TYR A 98 14.63 -23.91 8.90
C TYR A 98 15.05 -22.86 9.94
N GLN A 99 14.14 -21.94 10.27
CA GLN A 99 14.43 -20.83 11.16
C GLN A 99 13.15 -20.18 11.68
N VAL A 100 13.32 -19.28 12.66
CA VAL A 100 12.21 -18.40 13.06
C VAL A 100 11.97 -17.36 11.98
N ALA A 101 10.72 -17.27 11.53
CA ALA A 101 10.20 -16.22 10.67
C ALA A 101 9.19 -15.37 11.44
N TYR A 102 9.14 -14.08 11.10
CA TYR A 102 8.28 -13.12 11.76
C TYR A 102 7.23 -12.54 10.81
N ARG A 103 6.00 -12.35 11.31
CA ARG A 103 4.91 -11.71 10.56
C ARG A 103 4.15 -10.74 11.46
N GLY A 104 4.08 -9.48 11.06
CA GLY A 104 3.29 -8.45 11.74
C GLY A 104 1.90 -8.30 11.14
N ILE A 105 0.88 -8.12 11.98
CA ILE A 105 -0.49 -7.76 11.58
C ILE A 105 -0.95 -6.57 12.43
N LYS A 106 -1.53 -5.56 11.78
CA LYS A 106 -2.07 -4.35 12.41
C LYS A 106 -3.49 -4.53 13.00
N LEU A 107 -3.70 -5.66 13.66
CA LEU A 107 -4.93 -6.00 14.37
C LEU A 107 -4.58 -6.74 15.65
N ASP A 108 -5.43 -6.61 16.67
CA ASP A 108 -5.40 -7.53 17.80
C ASP A 108 -6.08 -8.84 17.41
N LEU A 109 -5.33 -9.93 17.49
CA LEU A 109 -5.79 -11.27 17.19
C LEU A 109 -5.61 -12.18 18.39
N SER A 110 -5.20 -11.67 19.56
CA SER A 110 -4.90 -12.49 20.74
C SER A 110 -6.03 -13.46 21.07
N ASP A 111 -7.27 -13.01 20.93
CA ASP A 111 -8.47 -13.77 21.29
C ASP A 111 -8.81 -14.89 20.30
N GLN A 112 -8.20 -14.88 19.11
CA GLN A 112 -8.40 -15.90 18.07
C GLN A 112 -7.47 -17.10 18.22
N TYR A 113 -6.47 -17.03 19.11
CA TYR A 113 -5.46 -18.07 19.28
C TYR A 113 -5.39 -18.51 20.74
N ARG A 114 -5.28 -19.83 20.95
CA ARG A 114 -5.05 -20.39 22.29
C ARG A 114 -3.88 -21.37 22.26
N THR A 115 -3.07 -21.33 23.32
CA THR A 115 -1.92 -22.24 23.47
C THR A 115 -2.37 -23.70 23.37
N GLN A 116 -1.55 -24.52 22.71
CA GLN A 116 -1.79 -25.93 22.36
C GLN A 116 -2.84 -26.19 21.26
N GLU A 117 -3.60 -25.19 20.81
CA GLU A 117 -4.47 -25.36 19.64
C GLU A 117 -3.63 -25.45 18.34
N THR A 118 -4.25 -26.00 17.29
CA THR A 118 -3.69 -26.07 15.94
C THR A 118 -4.46 -25.12 15.03
N VAL A 119 -3.74 -24.39 14.20
CA VAL A 119 -4.30 -23.45 13.22
C VAL A 119 -3.76 -23.77 11.83
N LYS A 120 -4.61 -23.63 10.81
CA LYS A 120 -4.23 -23.85 9.41
C LYS A 120 -4.29 -22.54 8.64
N TRP A 121 -3.17 -22.15 8.05
CA TRP A 121 -3.09 -20.93 7.26
C TRP A 121 -3.41 -21.21 5.80
N LEU A 122 -4.64 -20.91 5.37
CA LEU A 122 -5.15 -21.27 4.04
C LEU A 122 -4.54 -20.47 2.87
N SER A 123 -3.83 -19.38 3.13
CA SER A 123 -3.23 -18.53 2.10
C SER A 123 -1.72 -18.42 2.25
N PHE A 124 -1.04 -18.00 1.19
CA PHE A 124 0.38 -17.69 1.24
C PHE A 124 0.64 -16.63 2.32
N SER A 125 1.69 -16.81 3.11
CA SER A 125 1.99 -15.92 4.22
C SER A 125 3.40 -15.36 4.09
N SER A 126 3.47 -14.09 3.72
CA SER A 126 4.72 -13.32 3.65
C SER A 126 5.24 -13.02 5.07
N CYS A 127 6.51 -13.29 5.28
CA CYS A 127 7.21 -13.22 6.56
C CYS A 127 8.61 -12.64 6.32
N THR A 128 9.30 -12.23 7.39
CA THR A 128 10.69 -11.77 7.35
C THR A 128 11.54 -12.53 8.36
N THR A 129 12.84 -12.69 8.09
CA THR A 129 13.81 -13.29 9.02
C THR A 129 14.25 -12.33 10.12
N THR A 130 14.06 -11.02 9.89
CA THR A 130 14.59 -9.96 10.74
C THR A 130 13.46 -9.26 11.48
N ILE A 131 13.46 -9.37 12.80
CA ILE A 131 12.45 -8.71 13.64
C ILE A 131 12.49 -7.18 13.50
N ASP A 132 13.64 -6.59 13.17
CA ASP A 132 13.79 -5.15 12.96
C ASP A 132 13.01 -4.64 11.74
N VAL A 133 12.83 -5.49 10.71
CA VAL A 133 11.99 -5.16 9.55
C VAL A 133 10.52 -5.01 9.96
N LEU A 134 10.09 -5.70 11.03
CA LEU A 134 8.77 -5.47 11.59
C LEU A 134 8.63 -4.01 12.02
N GLN A 135 9.61 -3.38 12.69
CA GLN A 135 9.48 -1.99 13.20
C GLN A 135 9.16 -0.93 12.13
N SER A 136 9.31 -1.25 10.84
CA SER A 136 8.85 -0.38 9.77
C SER A 136 7.30 -0.28 9.71
N GLU A 137 6.80 0.88 9.29
CA GLU A 137 5.36 1.13 9.14
C GLU A 137 4.67 0.22 8.10
N GLN A 138 5.44 -0.47 7.25
CA GLN A 138 4.94 -1.44 6.25
C GLN A 138 4.51 -2.76 6.90
N PHE A 139 5.16 -3.19 7.99
CA PHE A 139 4.91 -4.49 8.65
C PHE A 139 4.26 -4.37 10.03
N TYR A 140 4.58 -3.34 10.81
CA TYR A 140 4.16 -3.22 12.22
C TYR A 140 3.65 -1.82 12.54
N GLY A 141 4.41 -0.79 12.15
CA GLY A 141 4.15 0.58 12.59
C GLY A 141 4.18 0.75 14.11
N THR A 142 4.05 1.99 14.57
CA THR A 142 4.25 2.31 16.01
C THR A 142 2.95 2.51 16.82
N ARG A 143 1.77 2.32 16.20
CA ARG A 143 0.48 2.70 16.80
C ARG A 143 -0.63 1.69 16.48
N GLY A 144 -1.59 1.57 17.39
CA GLY A 144 -2.80 0.72 17.25
C GLY A 144 -2.63 -0.69 17.80
N PRO A 145 -3.72 -1.49 17.85
CA PRO A 145 -3.68 -2.91 18.20
C PRO A 145 -2.91 -3.73 17.17
N GLN A 146 -2.00 -4.60 17.63
CA GLN A 146 -1.03 -5.30 16.80
C GLN A 146 -0.77 -6.71 17.30
N THR A 147 -0.51 -7.62 16.36
CA THR A 147 -0.10 -8.99 16.63
C THR A 147 1.17 -9.33 15.86
N ILE A 148 2.21 -9.79 16.56
CA ILE A 148 3.40 -10.43 15.98
C ILE A 148 3.21 -11.94 16.01
N PHE A 149 3.40 -12.60 14.89
CA PHE A 149 3.67 -14.02 14.85
C PHE A 149 5.16 -14.27 14.82
N ALA A 150 5.66 -15.05 15.77
CA ALA A 150 7.00 -15.64 15.74
C ALA A 150 6.84 -17.12 15.40
N ILE A 151 7.33 -17.53 14.23
CA ILE A 151 6.98 -18.80 13.59
C ILE A 151 8.24 -19.63 13.47
N ASP A 152 8.36 -20.70 14.25
CA ASP A 152 9.36 -21.75 14.05
C ASP A 152 8.94 -22.58 12.83
N CYS A 153 9.48 -22.25 11.65
CA CYS A 153 9.12 -22.85 10.36
C CYS A 153 10.26 -23.68 9.76
N HIS A 154 9.88 -24.68 8.97
CA HIS A 154 10.77 -25.60 8.27
C HIS A 154 10.48 -25.70 6.77
N SER A 155 9.39 -25.07 6.29
CA SER A 155 9.02 -25.08 4.86
C SER A 155 9.13 -23.71 4.17
N GLY A 156 9.58 -22.67 4.88
CA GLY A 156 9.66 -21.31 4.34
C GLY A 156 10.52 -21.22 3.08
N LYS A 157 10.08 -20.40 2.11
CA LYS A 157 10.79 -20.18 0.85
C LYS A 157 11.35 -18.76 0.81
N ASN A 158 12.67 -18.63 0.79
CA ASN A 158 13.30 -17.32 0.60
C ASN A 158 13.12 -16.89 -0.86
N ILE A 159 12.41 -15.80 -1.09
CA ILE A 159 12.11 -15.30 -2.44
C ILE A 159 12.89 -14.03 -2.79
N ARG A 160 13.90 -13.65 -1.99
CA ARG A 160 14.68 -12.41 -2.16
C ARG A 160 15.20 -12.20 -3.58
N ASN A 161 15.71 -13.24 -4.24
CA ASN A 161 16.27 -13.16 -5.59
C ASN A 161 15.21 -12.97 -6.69
N HIS A 162 13.95 -13.22 -6.36
CA HIS A 162 12.84 -13.24 -7.31
C HIS A 162 11.79 -12.17 -7.00
N SER A 163 11.78 -11.62 -5.78
CA SER A 163 10.87 -10.57 -5.32
C SER A 163 11.18 -9.21 -5.98
N LEU A 164 10.16 -8.35 -6.05
CA LEU A 164 10.31 -6.94 -6.43
C LEU A 164 11.10 -6.14 -5.39
N PHE A 165 11.08 -6.58 -4.12
CA PHE A 165 11.73 -5.90 -2.99
C PHE A 165 12.76 -6.81 -2.30
N PRO A 166 13.94 -7.05 -2.90
CA PRO A 166 14.95 -7.93 -2.31
C PRO A 166 15.37 -7.54 -0.88
N SER A 167 15.31 -6.24 -0.54
CA SER A 167 15.69 -5.71 0.76
C SER A 167 14.80 -6.16 1.93
N GLU A 168 13.62 -6.72 1.66
CA GLU A 168 12.67 -7.15 2.71
C GLU A 168 13.00 -8.52 3.32
N GLU A 169 14.00 -9.22 2.78
CA GLU A 169 14.38 -10.59 3.19
C GLU A 169 13.15 -11.50 3.27
N GLU A 170 12.29 -11.38 2.25
CA GLU A 170 10.97 -11.98 2.24
C GLU A 170 11.03 -13.51 2.19
N ILE A 171 10.33 -14.11 3.14
CA ILE A 171 10.06 -15.54 3.21
C ILE A 171 8.58 -15.75 2.94
N LEU A 172 8.27 -16.68 2.05
CA LEU A 172 6.90 -17.09 1.79
C LEU A 172 6.64 -18.47 2.39
N LEU A 173 5.62 -18.55 3.26
CA LEU A 173 5.03 -19.82 3.69
C LEU A 173 3.88 -20.19 2.74
N LEU A 174 3.76 -21.47 2.42
CA LEU A 174 2.78 -21.96 1.44
C LEU A 174 1.35 -22.00 2.01
N PRO A 175 0.32 -21.95 1.14
CA PRO A 175 -1.07 -22.14 1.55
C PRO A 175 -1.27 -23.53 2.14
N GLY A 176 -2.11 -23.61 3.17
CA GLY A 176 -2.42 -24.84 3.87
C GLY A 176 -1.39 -25.26 4.93
N THR A 177 -0.39 -24.44 5.24
CA THR A 177 0.57 -24.72 6.30
C THR A 177 -0.12 -24.77 7.67
N GLU A 178 0.17 -25.79 8.46
CA GLU A 178 -0.44 -26.02 9.78
C GLU A 178 0.55 -25.70 10.90
N PHE A 179 0.06 -25.07 11.97
CA PHE A 179 0.89 -24.63 13.07
C PHE A 179 0.27 -25.02 14.41
N LYS A 180 1.12 -25.43 15.35
CA LYS A 180 0.79 -25.53 16.76
C LYS A 180 1.09 -24.21 17.46
N ILE A 181 0.15 -23.72 18.25
CA ILE A 181 0.32 -22.49 19.03
C ILE A 181 1.07 -22.83 20.30
N THR A 182 2.28 -22.32 20.45
CA THR A 182 3.21 -22.70 21.53
C THR A 182 3.29 -21.66 22.64
N GLY A 183 2.94 -20.41 22.38
CA GLY A 183 2.98 -19.33 23.37
C GLY A 183 2.17 -18.11 22.96
N LEU A 184 1.71 -17.37 23.95
CA LEU A 184 1.01 -16.09 23.82
C LEU A 184 1.62 -15.13 24.82
N LEU A 185 2.01 -13.93 24.38
CA LEU A 185 2.65 -12.92 25.21
C LEU A 185 2.08 -11.53 24.90
N LYS A 186 1.61 -10.83 25.92
CA LYS A 186 1.29 -9.39 25.81
C LYS A 186 2.58 -8.59 26.01
N LEU A 187 3.06 -7.94 24.95
CA LEU A 187 4.28 -7.12 24.98
C LEU A 187 4.01 -5.69 25.48
N ALA A 188 2.85 -5.15 25.13
CA ALA A 188 2.37 -3.84 25.56
C ALA A 188 0.82 -3.82 25.52
N ASP A 189 0.19 -2.70 25.90
CA ASP A 189 -1.28 -2.62 26.01
C ASP A 189 -2.03 -3.04 24.74
N ASN A 190 -1.48 -2.72 23.58
CA ASN A 190 -2.08 -2.98 22.28
C ASN A 190 -1.18 -3.87 21.41
N VAL A 191 -0.25 -4.62 22.00
CA VAL A 191 0.73 -5.40 21.24
C VAL A 191 0.84 -6.80 21.83
N HIS A 192 0.47 -7.79 21.03
CA HIS A 192 0.54 -9.21 21.36
C HIS A 192 1.55 -9.93 20.48
N MET A 193 2.19 -10.96 21.02
CA MET A 193 3.03 -11.90 20.30
C MET A 193 2.44 -13.30 20.43
N ILE A 194 2.34 -14.00 19.31
CA ILE A 194 1.85 -15.37 19.20
C ILE A 194 2.99 -16.21 18.64
N GLN A 195 3.39 -17.23 19.38
CA GLN A 195 4.41 -18.18 18.95
C GLN A 195 3.77 -19.38 18.28
N LEU A 196 4.20 -19.66 17.06
CA LEU A 196 3.73 -20.75 16.24
C LEU A 196 4.90 -21.71 15.98
N LYS A 197 4.61 -23.00 15.96
CA LYS A 197 5.52 -24.03 15.49
C LYS A 197 4.87 -24.78 14.34
N GLU A 198 5.51 -24.75 13.17
CA GLU A 198 5.03 -25.47 12.00
C GLU A 198 4.97 -26.97 12.28
N ILE A 199 3.83 -27.59 11.94
CA ILE A 199 3.61 -29.03 12.10
C ILE A 199 4.18 -29.71 10.87
N GLU A 200 5.10 -30.65 11.09
CA GLU A 200 5.62 -31.50 10.03
C GLU A 200 4.50 -32.42 9.55
N LEU A 201 4.04 -32.21 8.32
CA LEU A 201 3.07 -33.08 7.70
C LEU A 201 3.76 -34.41 7.41
N SER A 202 3.26 -35.49 7.99
CA SER A 202 3.87 -36.81 7.84
C SER A 202 3.88 -37.31 6.38
N HIS A 203 3.11 -36.72 5.46
CA HIS A 203 3.17 -36.96 4.01
C HIS A 203 2.99 -35.65 3.21
N PRO A 204 3.66 -35.45 2.05
CA PRO A 204 3.48 -34.27 1.22
C PRO A 204 2.09 -34.28 0.60
N SER A 205 1.16 -33.52 1.17
CA SER A 205 -0.17 -33.35 0.60
C SER A 205 -0.06 -32.57 -0.71
N SER A 206 -0.37 -33.25 -1.81
CA SER A 206 -0.69 -32.62 -3.09
C SER A 206 -1.75 -31.53 -2.86
N PRO A 207 -1.60 -30.32 -3.41
CA PRO A 207 -2.61 -29.25 -3.29
C PRO A 207 -3.92 -29.60 -4.01
N PHE A 208 -3.96 -30.70 -4.78
CA PHE A 208 -5.20 -31.30 -5.25
C PHE A 208 -5.73 -32.24 -4.18
N LEU A 209 -6.58 -31.73 -3.29
CA LEU A 209 -7.44 -32.58 -2.47
C LEU A 209 -8.22 -33.51 -3.42
N PRO A 210 -8.22 -34.84 -3.20
CA PRO A 210 -9.18 -35.69 -3.89
C PRO A 210 -10.58 -35.25 -3.45
N ALA A 211 -11.53 -35.23 -4.39
CA ALA A 211 -12.94 -35.00 -4.07
C ALA A 211 -13.37 -36.00 -2.98
N PRO A 212 -14.17 -35.59 -1.97
CA PRO A 212 -14.66 -36.54 -0.98
C PRO A 212 -15.55 -37.57 -1.67
N ASP A 213 -15.19 -38.84 -1.51
CA ASP A 213 -16.01 -39.97 -1.90
C ASP A 213 -17.31 -39.93 -1.07
N LEU A 214 -18.46 -40.07 -1.73
CA LEU A 214 -19.79 -39.78 -1.19
C LEU A 214 -20.34 -40.89 -0.26
N THR A 215 -19.48 -41.50 0.54
CA THR A 215 -19.90 -42.56 1.45
C THR A 215 -19.06 -42.54 2.73
N GLU A 216 -19.43 -41.71 3.70
CA GLU A 216 -19.37 -42.05 5.13
C GLU A 216 -20.13 -41.01 5.98
N PRO A 217 -20.76 -41.41 7.11
CA PRO A 217 -21.76 -40.61 7.80
C PRO A 217 -21.16 -39.49 8.63
N ILE A 218 -21.83 -38.33 8.61
CA ILE A 218 -21.47 -37.09 9.29
C ILE A 218 -21.47 -37.30 10.82
N SER A 219 -20.29 -37.34 11.43
CA SER A 219 -20.13 -37.05 12.86
C SER A 219 -20.13 -35.54 13.06
N ASN A 220 -21.17 -35.04 13.74
CA ASN A 220 -21.32 -33.63 14.11
C ASN A 220 -20.27 -33.22 15.17
N ASP A 221 -19.10 -32.78 14.72
CA ASP A 221 -18.25 -31.87 15.49
C ASP A 221 -18.12 -30.55 14.74
N ASN A 222 -19.01 -29.62 15.07
CA ASN A 222 -18.97 -28.24 14.58
C ASN A 222 -17.77 -27.49 15.19
N LYS A 223 -16.64 -27.45 14.47
CA LYS A 223 -15.59 -26.46 14.68
C LYS A 223 -15.17 -25.84 13.34
N GLN A 224 -15.46 -24.56 13.16
CA GLN A 224 -15.00 -23.79 12.00
C GLN A 224 -13.46 -23.65 12.03
N PRO A 225 -12.77 -23.79 10.89
CA PRO A 225 -11.34 -23.53 10.81
C PRO A 225 -11.04 -22.04 11.05
N VAL A 226 -10.08 -21.75 11.93
CA VAL A 226 -9.56 -20.38 12.13
C VAL A 226 -8.72 -20.02 10.90
N ASN A 227 -9.27 -19.18 10.02
CA ASN A 227 -8.58 -18.68 8.83
C ASN A 227 -7.38 -17.82 9.21
N ASN A 228 -6.29 -17.87 8.41
CA ASN A 228 -5.16 -16.99 8.69
C ASN A 228 -5.53 -15.51 8.49
N PRO A 229 -5.06 -14.62 9.37
CA PRO A 229 -5.47 -13.23 9.35
C PRO A 229 -5.00 -12.56 8.07
N SER A 230 -5.96 -11.98 7.36
CA SER A 230 -5.70 -10.99 6.34
C SER A 230 -5.29 -9.68 7.04
N PRO A 231 -4.50 -8.81 6.40
CA PRO A 231 -4.70 -7.39 6.64
C PRO A 231 -6.12 -7.06 6.15
N SER A 232 -7.11 -6.92 7.04
CA SER A 232 -8.50 -6.60 6.66
C SER A 232 -9.23 -5.74 7.69
N ASN A 233 -10.00 -4.80 7.15
CA ASN A 233 -10.53 -3.61 7.81
C ASN A 233 -11.94 -3.88 8.32
N SER A 234 -12.26 -3.45 9.54
CA SER A 234 -13.58 -3.59 10.13
C SER A 234 -14.42 -2.32 9.97
N SER A 235 -15.60 -2.50 9.37
CA SER A 235 -16.65 -1.48 9.20
C SER A 235 -17.49 -1.36 10.47
N PHE A 236 -17.66 -0.15 11.01
CA PHE A 236 -18.69 0.15 12.02
C PHE A 236 -19.83 0.94 11.38
N ASN A 237 -21.06 0.43 11.51
CA ASN A 237 -22.28 1.16 11.17
C ASN A 237 -22.68 2.05 12.35
N ILE A 238 -22.99 3.32 12.09
CA ILE A 238 -23.71 4.20 13.02
C ILE A 238 -24.89 4.82 12.28
N GLU A 239 -26.05 4.68 12.90
CA GLU A 239 -27.35 5.13 12.41
C GLU A 239 -27.43 6.64 12.19
N ILE A 240 -28.22 6.98 11.17
CA ILE A 240 -28.54 8.32 10.73
C ILE A 240 -29.49 8.97 11.73
N ASN A 241 -29.12 10.13 12.27
CA ASN A 241 -30.07 11.11 12.77
C ASN A 241 -29.63 12.53 12.37
N SER A 242 -30.32 13.09 11.38
CA SER A 242 -30.51 14.54 11.19
C SER A 242 -31.48 15.06 12.29
N PRO A 243 -31.63 16.38 12.59
CA PRO A 243 -31.30 17.53 11.75
C PRO A 243 -30.82 18.82 12.48
N GLN A 244 -30.31 19.79 11.70
CA GLN A 244 -30.80 21.18 11.59
C GLN A 244 -29.70 22.23 11.38
N LEU A 245 -29.97 23.03 10.36
CA LEU A 245 -29.24 24.17 9.84
C LEU A 245 -29.37 25.36 10.80
N SER A 246 -28.28 26.00 11.20
CA SER A 246 -28.34 27.41 11.60
C SER A 246 -27.06 28.18 11.21
N THR A 247 -27.33 29.28 10.56
CA THR A 247 -26.45 30.26 9.91
C THR A 247 -25.54 30.98 10.89
N SER A 248 -24.22 30.78 10.80
CA SER A 248 -23.22 31.64 11.48
C SER A 248 -21.80 31.54 10.87
N ARG A 249 -21.67 31.49 9.53
CA ARG A 249 -20.36 31.33 8.85
C ARG A 249 -19.73 32.63 8.30
N LEU A 250 -20.29 33.79 8.59
CA LEU A 250 -19.83 35.08 8.05
C LEU A 250 -19.15 35.93 9.14
N SER A 251 -17.92 35.59 9.55
CA SER A 251 -17.04 36.52 10.31
C SER A 251 -15.57 36.08 10.51
N LEU A 252 -14.97 35.23 9.65
CA LEU A 252 -13.59 34.73 9.88
C LEU A 252 -12.65 34.75 8.66
N GLU A 253 -12.89 35.59 7.65
CA GLU A 253 -12.06 35.65 6.42
C GLU A 253 -11.03 36.81 6.37
N SER A 254 -10.93 37.66 7.41
CA SER A 254 -10.23 38.96 7.33
C SER A 254 -8.69 38.97 7.53
N SER A 255 -7.95 37.88 7.24
CA SER A 255 -6.46 37.90 7.39
C SER A 255 -5.64 37.01 6.44
N LEU A 256 -6.20 36.60 5.29
CA LEU A 256 -5.46 35.77 4.32
C LEU A 256 -4.60 36.64 3.39
N ALA A 257 -3.27 36.42 3.37
CA ALA A 257 -2.40 37.08 2.41
C ALA A 257 -2.55 36.39 1.03
N ILE A 258 -2.93 37.16 0.01
CA ILE A 258 -2.99 36.69 -1.38
C ILE A 258 -1.60 36.94 -1.99
N HIS A 259 -0.86 35.87 -2.23
CA HIS A 259 0.48 35.96 -2.84
C HIS A 259 0.43 35.60 -4.33
N ASN A 260 1.16 36.37 -5.15
CA ASN A 260 1.54 35.94 -6.49
C ASN A 260 2.60 34.84 -6.37
N GLU A 261 2.16 33.60 -6.16
CA GLU A 261 3.04 32.43 -6.17
C GLU A 261 3.30 31.98 -7.62
N ILE A 262 4.51 31.51 -7.87
CA ILE A 262 4.90 30.86 -9.12
C ILE A 262 5.80 29.67 -8.81
N PHE A 263 5.80 28.68 -9.70
CA PHE A 263 6.81 27.64 -9.72
C PHE A 263 8.14 28.22 -10.24
N GLU A 264 9.24 27.97 -9.54
CA GLU A 264 10.55 28.54 -9.86
C GLU A 264 11.63 27.49 -10.10
N GLN A 265 11.59 26.38 -9.34
CA GLN A 265 12.65 25.37 -9.36
C GLN A 265 12.07 24.01 -9.74
N SER A 266 12.76 23.25 -10.58
CA SER A 266 12.38 21.89 -10.95
C SER A 266 13.59 20.95 -11.08
N ILE A 267 13.33 19.65 -10.91
CA ILE A 267 14.27 18.54 -11.20
C ILE A 267 13.48 17.35 -11.76
N GLY A 268 14.13 16.52 -12.56
CA GLY A 268 13.49 15.45 -13.33
C GLY A 268 12.87 15.99 -14.63
N ASP A 269 12.03 15.18 -15.27
CA ASP A 269 11.36 15.52 -16.53
C ASP A 269 10.15 16.46 -16.32
N ILE A 270 10.43 17.65 -15.79
CA ILE A 270 9.45 18.69 -15.47
C ILE A 270 9.68 19.90 -16.36
N ARG A 271 8.60 20.42 -16.93
CA ARG A 271 8.56 21.73 -17.58
C ARG A 271 7.76 22.70 -16.74
N ILE A 272 8.35 23.86 -16.45
CA ILE A 272 7.65 25.02 -15.90
C ILE A 272 7.24 25.90 -17.08
N GLU A 273 5.95 26.19 -17.17
CA GLU A 273 5.30 26.86 -18.29
C GLU A 273 4.46 28.05 -17.82
N ASP A 274 3.97 28.85 -18.76
CA ASP A 274 3.04 29.96 -18.53
C ASP A 274 3.52 30.92 -17.42
N ASN A 275 4.75 31.42 -17.59
CA ASN A 275 5.43 32.34 -16.67
C ASN A 275 5.52 31.81 -15.22
N GLY A 276 5.61 30.50 -15.04
CA GLY A 276 5.69 29.86 -13.72
C GLY A 276 4.34 29.47 -13.13
N CYS A 277 3.23 29.66 -13.84
CA CYS A 277 1.90 29.30 -13.35
C CYS A 277 1.53 27.84 -13.64
N VAL A 278 2.24 27.14 -14.53
CA VAL A 278 1.92 25.76 -14.90
C VAL A 278 3.15 24.89 -14.79
N VAL A 279 2.95 23.65 -14.34
CA VAL A 279 3.95 22.60 -14.44
C VAL A 279 3.37 21.40 -15.18
N SER A 280 4.19 20.83 -16.06
CA SER A 280 3.86 19.59 -16.76
C SER A 280 4.99 18.57 -16.59
N HIS A 281 4.62 17.31 -16.39
CA HIS A 281 5.54 16.19 -16.45
C HIS A 281 5.67 15.72 -17.90
N GLY A 282 6.89 15.34 -18.30
CA GLY A 282 7.15 14.82 -19.63
C GLY A 282 6.75 13.35 -19.80
N THR A 283 7.59 12.62 -20.52
CA THR A 283 7.36 11.22 -20.91
C THR A 283 8.27 10.25 -20.15
N SER A 284 9.11 10.74 -19.26
CA SER A 284 9.93 9.93 -18.38
C SER A 284 9.09 9.01 -17.48
N MET A 285 9.61 7.83 -17.19
CA MET A 285 9.04 6.93 -16.18
C MET A 285 9.41 7.36 -14.75
N ASN A 286 10.48 8.13 -14.58
CA ASN A 286 10.86 8.72 -13.30
C ASN A 286 10.06 9.99 -13.08
N GLY A 287 9.50 10.16 -11.88
CA GLY A 287 8.80 11.38 -11.51
C GLY A 287 9.74 12.58 -11.38
N GLY A 288 9.15 13.76 -11.20
CA GLY A 288 9.88 15.00 -10.99
C GLY A 288 9.33 15.83 -9.85
N GLU A 289 10.14 16.78 -9.40
CA GLU A 289 9.82 17.68 -8.30
C GLU A 289 9.80 19.14 -8.79
N VAL A 290 8.89 19.93 -8.23
CA VAL A 290 8.77 21.36 -8.45
C VAL A 290 8.65 22.08 -7.11
N ARG A 291 9.29 23.24 -6.98
CA ARG A 291 9.14 24.13 -5.83
C ARG A 291 8.65 25.52 -6.20
N GLY A 292 7.81 26.07 -5.32
CA GLY A 292 7.35 27.46 -5.41
C GLY A 292 8.46 28.46 -5.10
N LYS A 293 8.29 29.69 -5.57
CA LYS A 293 9.21 30.81 -5.33
C LYS A 293 9.11 31.32 -3.89
N ASN A 294 7.89 31.43 -3.39
CA ASN A 294 7.67 32.07 -2.09
C ASN A 294 8.21 31.24 -0.93
N GLN A 295 8.51 31.95 0.17
CA GLN A 295 8.99 31.39 1.41
C GLN A 295 8.04 31.80 2.54
N TYR A 296 7.38 30.81 3.13
CA TYR A 296 6.36 31.01 4.15
C TYR A 296 7.00 30.97 5.53
N THR A 297 7.09 32.13 6.19
CA THR A 297 7.70 32.31 7.53
C THR A 297 6.70 32.68 8.63
N SER A 298 5.53 33.24 8.27
CA SER A 298 4.52 33.69 9.22
C SER A 298 3.16 33.86 8.53
N GLY A 299 2.07 33.86 9.30
CA GLY A 299 0.73 34.18 8.80
C GLY A 299 0.01 33.00 8.12
N LYS A 300 -1.06 33.32 7.38
CA LYS A 300 -1.90 32.36 6.67
C LYS A 300 -1.88 32.63 5.17
N HIS A 301 -1.67 31.57 4.39
CA HIS A 301 -1.47 31.64 2.94
C HIS A 301 -2.39 30.66 2.25
N ARG A 302 -3.17 31.15 1.28
CA ARG A 302 -4.15 30.34 0.55
C ARG A 302 -3.73 30.26 -0.91
N LEU A 303 -3.71 29.05 -1.46
CA LEU A 303 -3.34 28.77 -2.84
C LEU A 303 -4.37 27.84 -3.46
N LYS A 304 -4.66 28.05 -4.74
CA LYS A 304 -5.51 27.17 -5.52
C LYS A 304 -4.73 26.58 -6.68
N PHE A 305 -4.95 25.30 -6.91
CA PHE A 305 -4.37 24.56 -8.01
C PHE A 305 -5.47 23.92 -8.83
N LYS A 306 -5.38 23.99 -10.15
CA LYS A 306 -6.22 23.22 -11.07
C LYS A 306 -5.40 22.06 -11.63
N ILE A 307 -5.90 20.85 -11.46
CA ILE A 307 -5.34 19.68 -12.13
C ILE A 307 -5.83 19.70 -13.57
N GLU A 308 -4.99 20.14 -14.51
CA GLU A 308 -5.36 20.22 -15.93
C GLU A 308 -5.28 18.85 -16.61
N LYS A 309 -4.32 18.02 -16.22
CA LYS A 309 -4.15 16.64 -16.67
C LYS A 309 -3.73 15.73 -15.52
N TYR A 310 -4.34 14.55 -15.48
CA TYR A 310 -4.14 13.56 -14.43
C TYR A 310 -4.08 12.16 -15.02
N SER A 311 -2.93 11.53 -14.89
CA SER A 311 -2.66 10.18 -15.35
C SER A 311 -2.50 9.22 -14.19
N THR A 312 -1.66 9.54 -13.20
CA THR A 312 -1.36 8.58 -12.12
C THR A 312 -1.30 9.18 -10.73
N TRP A 313 -0.42 10.16 -10.49
CA TRP A 313 -0.03 10.55 -9.14
C TRP A 313 0.53 11.97 -9.14
N ILE A 314 -0.10 12.82 -8.34
CA ILE A 314 0.30 14.21 -8.12
C ILE A 314 0.32 14.44 -6.61
N PHE A 315 1.48 14.79 -6.08
CA PHE A 315 1.62 15.27 -4.71
C PHE A 315 1.54 16.80 -4.67
N ILE A 316 0.76 17.34 -3.74
CA ILE A 316 0.61 18.77 -3.47
C ILE A 316 0.85 19.00 -1.98
N GLY A 317 1.84 19.81 -1.66
CA GLY A 317 2.16 20.10 -0.27
C GLY A 317 3.20 21.19 -0.10
N ILE A 318 3.95 21.06 0.99
CA ILE A 318 5.04 21.93 1.36
C ILE A 318 6.28 21.13 1.76
N ILE A 319 7.42 21.83 1.76
CA ILE A 319 8.68 21.33 2.28
C ILE A 319 9.47 22.46 2.93
N SER A 320 10.38 22.13 3.85
CA SER A 320 11.35 23.11 4.36
C SER A 320 12.31 23.56 3.26
N LYS A 321 12.53 24.88 3.14
CA LYS A 321 13.52 25.47 2.21
C LYS A 321 14.93 24.92 2.42
N THR A 322 15.25 24.56 3.66
CA THR A 322 16.57 24.04 4.05
C THR A 322 16.86 22.65 3.50
N THR A 323 15.82 21.93 3.02
CA THR A 323 15.97 20.59 2.47
C THR A 323 16.44 20.64 1.02
N SER A 324 17.50 19.93 0.69
CA SER A 324 18.00 19.84 -0.69
C SER A 324 16.94 19.27 -1.65
N MET A 325 16.93 19.76 -2.89
CA MET A 325 16.03 19.30 -3.94
C MET A 325 16.49 17.95 -4.50
N LYS A 326 15.55 17.01 -4.64
CA LYS A 326 15.70 15.66 -5.19
C LYS A 326 14.40 15.29 -5.89
N GLU A 327 14.40 14.37 -6.85
CA GLU A 327 13.16 13.94 -7.55
C GLU A 327 12.08 13.36 -6.62
N ASN A 328 12.47 12.90 -5.42
CA ASN A 328 11.61 12.24 -4.46
C ASN A 328 11.56 12.94 -3.08
N SER A 329 11.69 14.27 -3.02
CA SER A 329 11.71 14.96 -1.71
C SER A 329 10.36 14.93 -0.99
N TYR A 330 9.28 14.49 -1.64
CA TYR A 330 8.04 14.10 -0.97
C TYR A 330 8.25 13.02 0.11
N LYS A 331 9.32 12.21 0.01
CA LYS A 331 9.73 11.22 1.02
C LYS A 331 10.57 11.81 2.17
N SER A 332 10.95 13.09 2.08
CA SER A 332 11.76 13.76 3.09
C SER A 332 11.03 13.83 4.44
N LEU A 333 11.82 13.82 5.52
CA LEU A 333 11.33 14.12 6.87
C LEU A 333 10.68 15.50 6.98
N SER A 334 11.05 16.40 6.07
CA SER A 334 10.57 17.78 6.01
C SER A 334 9.42 18.01 5.04
N SER A 335 8.83 16.96 4.45
CA SER A 335 7.74 17.09 3.47
C SER A 335 6.37 16.82 4.10
N TYR A 336 5.40 17.69 3.82
CA TYR A 336 4.03 17.60 4.32
C TYR A 336 3.03 17.92 3.21
N GLY A 337 2.09 17.02 2.90
CA GLY A 337 1.14 17.26 1.81
C GLY A 337 0.24 16.08 1.49
N TRP A 338 -0.50 16.15 0.39
CA TRP A 338 -1.48 15.15 -0.03
C TRP A 338 -1.21 14.69 -1.45
N VAL A 339 -1.50 13.43 -1.73
CA VAL A 339 -1.64 12.91 -3.10
C VAL A 339 -3.10 12.83 -3.50
N SER A 340 -3.96 12.60 -2.52
CA SER A 340 -5.41 12.59 -2.65
C SER A 340 -6.03 13.02 -1.32
N GLN A 341 -7.32 13.28 -1.31
CA GLN A 341 -8.02 13.71 -0.10
C GLN A 341 -7.91 12.70 1.06
N ASP A 342 -7.67 11.41 0.79
CA ASP A 342 -7.56 10.39 1.84
C ASP A 342 -6.11 9.94 2.08
N HIS A 343 -5.15 10.53 1.34
CA HIS A 343 -3.77 10.07 1.33
C HIS A 343 -2.79 11.23 1.45
N TYR A 344 -2.07 11.29 2.57
CA TYR A 344 -1.21 12.41 2.91
C TYR A 344 0.13 11.99 3.50
N TYR A 345 1.19 12.73 3.21
CA TYR A 345 2.53 12.54 3.75
C TYR A 345 2.78 13.55 4.85
N ALA A 346 3.30 13.08 5.99
CA ALA A 346 3.54 13.90 7.17
C ALA A 346 4.94 13.67 7.75
N GLY A 347 5.95 14.15 7.04
CA GLY A 347 7.35 14.14 7.47
C GLY A 347 7.97 12.75 7.66
N VAL A 348 7.36 11.68 7.17
CA VAL A 348 7.87 10.40 6.60
C VAL A 348 6.62 9.54 6.44
N TRP A 349 6.43 8.99 5.25
CA TRP A 349 5.34 8.07 4.87
C TRP A 349 3.93 8.68 4.81
N ALA A 350 3.12 8.06 3.96
CA ALA A 350 1.73 8.41 3.78
C ALA A 350 0.89 7.87 4.94
N LYS A 351 0.34 8.75 5.77
CA LYS A 351 -0.68 8.35 6.74
C LYS A 351 -2.02 8.26 6.01
N LYS A 352 -2.69 7.12 6.12
CA LYS A 352 -4.06 6.92 5.63
C LYS A 352 -5.04 7.47 6.66
N GLY A 353 -6.03 8.22 6.22
CA GLY A 353 -7.36 8.11 6.83
C GLY A 353 -7.91 6.73 6.43
N ASN A 354 -8.29 5.91 7.40
CA ASN A 354 -8.82 4.55 7.29
C ASN A 354 -8.93 3.94 5.86
N ASP A 355 -7.98 3.08 5.53
CA ASP A 355 -8.28 1.72 5.04
C ASP A 355 -9.10 1.46 3.76
N ILE A 356 -8.40 1.51 2.61
CA ILE A 356 -8.38 0.67 1.37
C ILE A 356 -7.82 1.62 0.30
N PHE A 357 -7.21 1.14 -0.78
CA PHE A 357 -6.86 2.02 -1.89
C PHE A 357 -8.08 2.85 -2.28
N SER A 358 -8.18 4.11 -1.82
CA SER A 358 -9.07 5.04 -2.51
C SER A 358 -8.31 5.41 -3.76
N THR A 359 -8.73 4.82 -4.88
CA THR A 359 -8.61 5.38 -6.23
C THR A 359 -8.18 6.83 -6.15
N TYR A 360 -6.97 7.18 -6.61
CA TYR A 360 -6.42 8.51 -6.39
C TYR A 360 -7.48 9.59 -6.67
N ASN A 361 -8.03 10.20 -5.61
CA ASN A 361 -9.28 10.94 -5.68
C ASN A 361 -9.18 12.18 -6.57
N ASN A 362 -7.99 12.54 -7.04
CA ASN A 362 -7.78 13.66 -7.93
C ASN A 362 -8.18 13.28 -9.36
N ARG A 363 -8.92 14.17 -10.01
CA ARG A 363 -9.38 14.02 -11.40
C ARG A 363 -8.95 15.23 -12.22
N GLU A 364 -8.93 15.06 -13.54
CA GLU A 364 -8.83 16.22 -14.43
C GLU A 364 -9.94 17.23 -14.10
N ASN A 365 -9.56 18.50 -14.07
CA ASN A 365 -10.35 19.66 -13.68
C ASN A 365 -10.67 19.82 -12.19
N ASP A 366 -10.16 18.96 -11.31
CA ASP A 366 -10.27 19.22 -9.88
C ASP A 366 -9.54 20.52 -9.50
N ILE A 367 -10.20 21.32 -8.67
CA ILE A 367 -9.61 22.50 -8.03
C ILE A 367 -9.27 22.13 -6.59
N ILE A 368 -7.99 22.22 -6.28
CA ILE A 368 -7.42 21.92 -4.98
C ILE A 368 -7.04 23.22 -4.30
N GLU A 369 -7.56 23.43 -3.11
CA GLU A 369 -7.17 24.52 -2.24
C GLU A 369 -6.21 24.02 -1.16
N LEU A 370 -5.05 24.68 -1.05
CA LEU A 370 -4.08 24.48 0.00
C LEU A 370 -4.02 25.74 0.88
N LEU A 371 -4.31 25.59 2.17
CA LEU A 371 -4.18 26.66 3.16
C LEU A 371 -3.03 26.32 4.12
N ILE A 372 -2.00 27.16 4.11
CA ILE A 372 -0.83 27.07 4.98
C ILE A 372 -1.02 28.06 6.12
N ASP A 373 -1.22 27.57 7.34
CA ASP A 373 -1.28 28.39 8.56
C ASP A 373 0.02 28.19 9.35
N VAL A 374 0.98 29.09 9.11
CA VAL A 374 2.30 29.04 9.75
C VAL A 374 2.18 29.29 11.26
N THR A 375 1.26 30.16 11.65
CA THR A 375 1.04 30.53 13.06
C THR A 375 0.59 29.36 13.91
N THR A 376 -0.36 28.55 13.41
CA THR A 376 -0.86 27.37 14.12
C THR A 376 -0.11 26.09 13.76
N GLN A 377 0.85 26.17 12.83
CA GLN A 377 1.57 25.04 12.25
C GLN A 377 0.61 24.00 11.67
N THR A 378 -0.41 24.46 10.94
CA THR A 378 -1.38 23.57 10.30
C THR A 378 -1.48 23.81 8.80
N LEU A 379 -1.73 22.72 8.09
CA LEU A 379 -1.90 22.70 6.65
C LEU A 379 -3.29 22.13 6.37
N HIS A 380 -4.05 22.75 5.48
CA HIS A 380 -5.35 22.27 5.07
C HIS A 380 -5.38 22.01 3.58
N TYR A 381 -6.06 20.92 3.20
CA TYR A 381 -6.25 20.50 1.81
C TYR A 381 -7.73 20.32 1.56
N THR A 382 -8.26 21.00 0.55
CA THR A 382 -9.67 20.87 0.16
C THR A 382 -9.77 20.68 -1.34
N ASN A 383 -10.31 19.54 -1.78
CA ASN A 383 -10.75 19.36 -3.16
C ASN A 383 -12.18 19.92 -3.28
N GLU A 384 -12.39 20.94 -4.12
CA GLU A 384 -13.69 21.63 -4.25
C GLU A 384 -14.84 20.66 -4.61
N ARG A 385 -14.56 19.65 -5.44
CA ARG A 385 -15.57 18.66 -5.86
C ARG A 385 -16.07 17.82 -4.68
N MET A 386 -15.18 17.48 -3.77
CA MET A 386 -15.47 16.57 -2.66
C MET A 386 -15.93 17.31 -1.40
N ASN A 387 -15.61 18.61 -1.30
CA ASN A 387 -16.07 19.52 -0.25
C ASN A 387 -15.88 19.01 1.20
N GLN A 388 -14.82 18.23 1.44
CA GLN A 388 -14.43 17.74 2.77
C GLN A 388 -13.00 18.22 3.10
N PRO A 389 -12.83 19.31 3.84
CA PRO A 389 -11.50 19.84 4.13
C PRO A 389 -10.72 18.88 5.04
N GLN A 390 -9.51 18.57 4.63
CA GLN A 390 -8.55 17.78 5.41
C GLN A 390 -7.58 18.70 6.11
N LYS A 391 -7.12 18.30 7.30
CA LYS A 391 -6.22 19.10 8.12
C LYS A 391 -5.07 18.24 8.64
N MET A 392 -3.87 18.80 8.60
CA MET A 392 -2.66 18.21 9.15
C MET A 392 -1.93 19.19 10.04
N LYS A 393 -1.39 18.72 11.18
CA LYS A 393 -0.47 19.49 12.02
C LYS A 393 0.96 19.13 11.68
N MET A 394 1.79 20.16 11.50
CA MET A 394 3.20 20.02 11.14
C MET A 394 4.07 19.91 12.38
N ASP A 395 5.16 19.16 12.26
CA ASP A 395 6.23 19.10 13.28
C ASP A 395 7.38 19.99 12.81
N ILE A 396 7.52 21.16 13.43
CA ILE A 396 8.52 22.16 13.04
C ILE A 396 9.96 21.66 13.22
N ASN A 397 10.18 20.68 14.10
CA ASN A 397 11.51 20.09 14.29
C ASN A 397 11.91 19.23 13.08
N LYS A 398 10.92 18.66 12.38
CA LYS A 398 11.13 17.86 11.17
C LYS A 398 11.06 18.69 9.90
N CYS A 399 10.17 19.68 9.86
CA CYS A 399 10.01 20.63 8.76
C CYS A 399 10.22 22.07 9.26
N PRO A 400 11.47 22.53 9.40
CA PRO A 400 11.76 23.87 9.87
C PRO A 400 11.38 24.94 8.84
N LEU A 401 11.08 26.16 9.31
CA LEU A 401 10.83 27.32 8.46
C LEU A 401 12.12 27.78 7.74
N PRO A 402 12.00 28.50 6.60
CA PRO A 402 10.76 28.78 5.88
C PRO A 402 10.25 27.57 5.10
N TRP A 403 8.94 27.50 4.91
CA TRP A 403 8.35 26.50 4.01
C TRP A 403 8.27 27.01 2.58
N GLN A 404 8.27 26.09 1.62
CA GLN A 404 7.97 26.35 0.20
C GLN A 404 6.91 25.37 -0.29
N ILE A 405 6.20 25.73 -1.36
CA ILE A 405 5.36 24.76 -2.08
C ILE A 405 6.23 23.64 -2.64
N LEU A 406 5.72 22.43 -2.52
CA LEU A 406 6.28 21.22 -3.08
C LEU A 406 5.21 20.52 -3.92
N ILE A 407 5.51 20.32 -5.21
CA ILE A 407 4.72 19.49 -6.12
C ILE A 407 5.61 18.36 -6.62
N ASN A 408 5.09 17.14 -6.63
CA ASN A 408 5.74 16.04 -7.37
C ASN A 408 4.75 15.43 -8.36
N LEU A 409 5.22 15.18 -9.58
CA LEU A 409 4.44 14.59 -10.67
C LEU A 409 5.12 13.32 -11.14
N SER A 410 4.36 12.27 -11.47
CA SER A 410 4.95 11.05 -12.05
C SER A 410 4.15 10.44 -13.20
N GLY A 411 2.90 10.86 -13.42
CA GLY A 411 2.10 10.39 -14.54
C GLY A 411 2.50 11.03 -15.85
N TYR A 412 2.26 10.30 -16.94
CA TYR A 412 2.52 10.78 -18.29
C TYR A 412 1.67 12.02 -18.57
N ASN A 413 2.31 13.13 -18.91
CA ASN A 413 1.65 14.41 -19.18
C ASN A 413 0.78 14.95 -18.01
N ASP A 414 1.07 14.54 -16.77
CA ASP A 414 0.44 15.18 -15.61
C ASP A 414 0.69 16.68 -15.66
N ARG A 415 -0.35 17.48 -15.42
CA ARG A 415 -0.30 18.93 -15.58
C ARG A 415 -1.12 19.59 -14.49
N ILE A 416 -0.50 20.52 -13.76
CA ILE A 416 -1.15 21.28 -12.71
C ILE A 416 -0.83 22.77 -12.87
N ARG A 417 -1.87 23.58 -12.69
CA ARG A 417 -1.83 25.03 -12.82
C ARG A 417 -2.08 25.68 -11.47
N LEU A 418 -1.30 26.68 -11.12
CA LEU A 418 -1.61 27.59 -10.04
C LEU A 418 -2.64 28.62 -10.52
N LEU A 419 -3.75 28.74 -9.79
CA LEU A 419 -4.81 29.69 -10.11
C LEU A 419 -4.53 31.01 -9.41
N SER A 420 -4.41 32.09 -10.18
CA SER A 420 -4.36 33.44 -9.64
C SER A 420 -5.76 33.87 -9.18
N TYR A 421 -5.85 34.49 -8.00
CA TYR A 421 -7.11 35.02 -7.46
C TYR A 421 -7.67 36.22 -8.25
N THR A 422 -7.01 36.64 -9.33
CA THR A 422 -7.41 37.78 -10.17
C THR A 422 -8.59 37.50 -11.11
N ASN A 423 -9.10 36.26 -11.22
CA ASN A 423 -10.17 35.91 -12.16
C ASN A 423 -11.38 35.23 -11.49
N LEU A 424 -11.93 35.85 -10.45
CA LEU A 424 -13.33 35.64 -10.05
C LEU A 424 -14.09 36.93 -10.38
N SER A 425 -14.47 37.07 -11.64
CA SER A 425 -15.39 38.11 -12.14
C SER A 425 -16.69 37.48 -12.58
#